data_AF-A0A4R3B576-F1
#
_entry.id   AF-A0A4R3B576-F1
#
_cell.length_a   1.000
_cell.length_b   1.000
_cell.length_c   1.000
_cell.angle_alpha   90.00
_cell.angle_beta   90.00
_cell.angle_gamma   90.00
#
_symmetry.space_group_name_H-M   'P 1'
#
loop_
_entity.id
_entity.type
_entity.pdbx_description
1 polymer ?
#
loop_
_entity_poly.entity_id
_entity_poly.type
_entity_poly.pdbx_seq_one_letter_code
_entity_poly.pdbx_strand_id
1 'polypeptide(L)'
;MESLKQNARSYRADAVIGFSVNIDEISGKGTQMFMITAIGTPVLLNEIKHIQAEAVGGDIDGSVIKNKVKASLIIERYTGIYAMDNATAEFIATSRLTEFVPLLFKAMNETGEDQVFKDRQATLFRYFDFLDKDQAIATFRDMKTCLHRGEMGQ
;
A
#
# COMPACT_ATOMS: atom_id res chain seq x y z
N MET A 1 -4.92 -35.47 11.81
CA MET A 1 -5.04 -34.01 11.55
C MET A 1 -6.29 -33.40 12.18
N GLU A 2 -7.41 -34.14 12.24
CA GLU A 2 -8.67 -33.69 12.85
C GLU A 2 -8.54 -33.24 14.31
N SER A 3 -7.77 -33.96 15.13
CA SER A 3 -7.53 -33.59 16.53
C SER A 3 -6.90 -32.21 16.69
N LEU A 4 -5.94 -31.85 15.82
CA LEU A 4 -5.32 -30.53 15.82
C LEU A 4 -6.32 -29.43 15.40
N LYS A 5 -7.14 -29.72 14.38
CA LYS A 5 -8.19 -28.80 13.91
C LYS A 5 -9.27 -28.57 14.98
N GLN A 6 -9.66 -29.63 15.69
CA GLN A 6 -10.63 -29.56 16.78
C GLN A 6 -10.08 -28.76 17.97
N ASN A 7 -8.81 -28.95 18.32
CA ASN A 7 -8.13 -28.14 19.33
C ASN A 7 -7.99 -26.68 18.91
N ALA A 8 -7.63 -26.38 17.66
CA ALA A 8 -7.58 -24.99 17.18
C ALA A 8 -8.98 -24.32 17.26
N ARG A 9 -10.03 -25.05 16.89
CA ARG A 9 -11.42 -24.57 16.98
C ARG A 9 -11.88 -24.29 18.40
N SER A 10 -11.41 -25.03 19.41
CA SER A 10 -11.77 -24.74 20.81
C SER A 10 -11.21 -23.39 21.28
N TYR A 11 -10.11 -22.93 20.67
CA TYR A 11 -9.56 -21.57 20.85
C TYR A 11 -10.19 -20.52 19.92
N ARG A 12 -11.27 -20.86 19.20
CA ARG A 12 -11.93 -20.00 18.20
C ARG A 12 -10.99 -19.52 17.09
N ALA A 13 -9.91 -20.24 16.83
CA ALA A 13 -9.01 -19.95 15.71
C ALA A 13 -9.62 -20.40 14.39
N ASP A 14 -9.32 -19.64 13.33
CA ASP A 14 -9.70 -19.94 11.94
C ASP A 14 -8.52 -20.44 11.10
N ALA A 15 -7.28 -20.27 11.60
CA ALA A 15 -6.07 -20.78 10.97
C ALA A 15 -5.06 -21.33 11.99
N VAL A 16 -4.10 -22.12 11.49
CA VAL A 16 -2.96 -22.61 12.26
C VAL A 16 -1.68 -22.26 11.50
N ILE A 17 -0.80 -21.44 12.09
CA ILE A 17 0.47 -21.00 11.50
C ILE A 17 1.66 -21.74 12.11
N GLY A 18 2.77 -21.80 11.37
CA GLY A 18 3.97 -22.53 11.82
C GLY A 18 3.70 -24.02 11.97
N PHE A 19 2.88 -24.60 11.11
CA PHE A 19 2.53 -26.01 11.13
C PHE A 19 3.76 -26.87 10.83
N SER A 20 4.05 -27.83 11.71
CA SER A 20 5.13 -28.80 11.54
C SER A 20 4.65 -30.20 11.93
N VAL A 21 5.19 -31.21 11.26
CA VAL A 21 4.91 -32.62 11.53
C VAL A 21 6.23 -33.33 11.80
N ASN A 22 6.30 -33.97 12.96
CA ASN A 22 7.39 -34.87 13.30
C ASN A 22 6.88 -36.32 13.28
N ILE A 23 7.72 -37.24 12.83
CA ILE A 23 7.41 -38.67 12.79
C ILE A 23 8.53 -39.39 13.53
N ASP A 24 8.20 -39.92 14.71
CA ASP A 24 9.14 -40.65 15.55
C ASP A 24 8.83 -42.15 15.50
N GLU A 25 9.84 -43.00 15.30
CA GLU A 25 9.65 -44.43 15.47
C GLU A 25 9.60 -44.76 16.97
N ILE A 26 8.52 -45.43 17.37
CA ILE A 26 8.32 -45.97 18.71
C ILE A 26 8.29 -47.49 18.60
N SER A 27 9.42 -48.12 18.93
CA SER A 27 9.64 -49.55 18.79
C SER A 27 8.93 -50.33 19.91
N GLY A 28 8.22 -51.41 19.53
CA GLY A 28 7.71 -52.40 20.48
C GLY A 28 7.97 -53.81 19.96
N LYS A 29 8.85 -54.58 20.62
CA LYS A 29 9.08 -56.04 20.48
C LYS A 29 8.64 -56.68 19.13
N GLY A 30 9.19 -56.21 18.01
CA GLY A 30 8.95 -56.80 16.68
C GLY A 30 7.88 -56.11 15.82
N THR A 31 7.28 -55.01 16.25
CA THR A 31 6.40 -54.15 15.44
C THR A 31 6.96 -52.72 15.42
N GLN A 32 7.15 -52.16 14.22
CA GLN A 32 7.52 -50.75 14.04
C GLN A 32 6.23 -49.93 14.14
N MET A 33 6.10 -49.11 15.18
CA MET A 33 5.05 -48.10 15.29
C MET A 33 5.66 -46.73 15.06
N PHE A 34 4.86 -45.81 14.52
CA PHE A 34 5.27 -44.43 14.31
C PHE A 34 4.34 -43.49 15.09
N MET A 35 4.94 -42.62 15.89
CA MET A 35 4.25 -41.50 16.51
C MET A 35 4.27 -40.33 15.54
N ILE A 36 3.09 -39.87 15.13
CA ILE A 36 2.97 -38.67 14.30
C ILE A 36 2.55 -37.51 15.22
N THR A 37 3.46 -36.57 15.40
CA THR A 37 3.24 -35.37 16.20
C THR A 37 3.06 -34.18 15.27
N ALA A 38 1.91 -33.51 15.35
CA ALA A 38 1.64 -32.30 14.58
C ALA A 38 1.51 -31.11 15.53
N ILE A 39 2.30 -30.07 15.29
CA ILE A 39 2.32 -28.83 16.09
C ILE A 39 2.05 -27.62 15.22
N GLY A 40 1.51 -26.56 15.82
CA GLY A 40 1.27 -25.28 15.17
C GLY A 40 0.59 -24.32 16.13
N THR A 41 0.58 -23.04 15.77
CA THR A 41 -0.02 -21.98 16.59
C THR A 41 -1.41 -21.64 16.04
N PRO A 42 -2.49 -21.85 16.81
CA PRO A 42 -3.83 -21.42 16.40
C PRO A 42 -3.91 -19.89 16.43
N VAL A 43 -4.38 -19.30 15.33
CA VAL A 43 -4.56 -17.84 15.20
C VAL A 43 -5.93 -17.51 14.66
N LEU A 44 -6.42 -16.33 15.00
CA LEU A 44 -7.59 -15.72 14.38
C LEU A 44 -7.07 -14.73 13.33
N LEU A 45 -7.35 -15.00 12.06
CA LEU A 45 -7.03 -14.12 10.96
C LEU A 45 -8.12 -13.04 10.87
N ASN A 46 -7.74 -11.82 11.24
CA ASN A 46 -8.53 -10.68 10.79
C ASN A 46 -8.19 -10.47 9.31
N GLU A 47 -9.20 -10.58 8.45
CA GLU A 47 -9.13 -9.99 7.12
C GLU A 47 -8.90 -8.49 7.31
N ILE A 48 -7.64 -8.08 7.22
CA ILE A 48 -7.33 -6.71 6.84
C ILE A 48 -7.93 -6.65 5.44
N LYS A 49 -9.03 -5.89 5.28
CA LYS A 49 -9.62 -5.59 3.97
C LYS A 49 -8.45 -5.42 3.03
N HIS A 50 -8.38 -6.34 2.08
CA HIS A 50 -7.32 -6.40 1.11
C HIS A 50 -7.15 -4.97 0.61
N ILE A 51 -6.08 -4.28 1.03
CA ILE A 51 -5.58 -3.18 0.23
C ILE A 51 -5.44 -3.85 -1.11
N GLN A 52 -6.21 -3.40 -2.09
CA GLN A 52 -6.14 -3.95 -3.43
C GLN A 52 -4.67 -3.81 -3.82
N ALA A 53 -3.88 -4.86 -3.62
CA ALA A 53 -2.77 -5.14 -4.48
C ALA A 53 -3.48 -5.32 -5.79
N GLU A 54 -3.53 -4.23 -6.56
CA GLU A 54 -4.18 -4.17 -7.85
C GLU A 54 -3.82 -5.47 -8.56
N ALA A 55 -4.84 -6.25 -8.91
CA ALA A 55 -4.61 -7.46 -9.66
C ALA A 55 -3.84 -7.03 -10.92
N VAL A 56 -2.54 -7.34 -10.97
CA VAL A 56 -1.69 -7.19 -12.16
C VAL A 56 -2.11 -8.29 -13.13
N GLY A 57 -3.33 -8.18 -13.64
CA GLY A 57 -3.99 -9.22 -14.43
C GLY A 57 -5.39 -8.84 -14.94
N GLY A 58 -5.85 -7.60 -14.75
CA GLY A 58 -6.90 -7.04 -15.60
C GLY A 58 -6.27 -6.48 -16.88
N ASP A 59 -7.00 -6.51 -18.00
CA ASP A 59 -6.62 -5.74 -19.19
C ASP A 59 -6.25 -4.32 -18.73
N ILE A 60 -4.97 -3.96 -18.88
CA ILE A 60 -4.50 -2.63 -18.52
C ILE A 60 -5.09 -1.71 -19.59
N ASP A 61 -6.17 -1.00 -19.23
CA ASP A 61 -6.69 0.07 -20.07
C ASP A 61 -5.53 1.01 -20.41
N GLY A 62 -5.29 1.22 -21.70
CA GLY A 62 -4.19 2.07 -22.19
C GLY A 62 -4.27 3.50 -21.63
N SER A 63 -5.43 3.92 -21.11
CA SER A 63 -5.57 5.18 -20.36
C SER A 63 -4.72 5.22 -19.08
N VAL A 64 -4.56 4.09 -18.37
CA VAL A 64 -3.77 3.98 -17.13
C VAL A 64 -2.29 4.21 -17.42
N ILE A 65 -1.76 3.59 -18.48
CA ILE A 65 -0.37 3.77 -18.91
C ILE A 65 -0.14 5.23 -19.33
N LYS A 66 -1.06 5.80 -20.14
CA LYS A 66 -0.97 7.21 -20.56
C LYS A 66 -0.94 8.17 -19.36
N ASN A 67 -1.78 7.93 -18.36
CA ASN A 67 -1.85 8.76 -17.16
C ASN A 67 -0.58 8.63 -16.30
N LYS A 68 -0.04 7.41 -16.13
CA LYS A 68 1.22 7.18 -15.41
C LYS A 68 2.43 7.81 -16.11
N VAL A 69 2.53 7.68 -17.45
CA VAL A 69 3.58 8.34 -18.23
C VAL A 69 3.46 9.86 -18.13
N LYS A 70 2.24 10.39 -18.21
CA LYS A 70 1.99 11.83 -18.05
C LYS A 70 2.37 12.31 -16.65
N ALA A 71 2.07 11.54 -15.60
CA ALA A 71 2.48 11.86 -14.23
C ALA A 71 4.00 11.89 -14.08
N SER A 72 4.72 10.89 -14.59
CA SER A 72 6.19 10.85 -14.58
C SER A 72 6.79 12.09 -15.23
N LEU A 73 6.27 12.49 -16.41
CA LEU A 73 6.77 13.66 -17.14
C LEU A 73 6.53 14.97 -16.39
N ILE A 74 5.37 15.11 -15.74
CA ILE A 74 5.03 16.29 -14.94
C ILE A 74 5.95 16.38 -13.73
N ILE A 75 6.20 15.26 -13.04
CA ILE A 75 7.06 15.21 -11.85
C ILE A 75 8.51 15.56 -12.22
N GLU A 76 9.05 14.97 -13.29
CA GLU A 76 10.41 15.24 -13.77
C GLU A 76 10.63 16.71 -14.18
N ARG A 77 9.61 17.33 -14.79
CA ARG A 77 9.68 18.71 -15.26
C ARG A 77 9.26 19.75 -14.22
N TYR A 78 8.86 19.30 -13.03
CA TYR A 78 8.36 20.19 -11.99
C TYR A 78 9.49 21.06 -11.41
N THR A 79 9.48 22.34 -11.78
CA THR A 79 10.43 23.36 -11.31
C THR A 79 9.82 24.31 -10.28
N GLY A 80 8.51 24.25 -10.05
CA GLY A 80 7.78 25.03 -9.05
C GLY A 80 6.36 25.41 -9.49
N ILE A 81 5.55 25.91 -8.56
CA ILE A 81 4.13 26.28 -8.76
C ILE A 81 3.95 27.31 -9.90
N TYR A 82 4.92 28.21 -10.09
CA TYR A 82 4.85 29.24 -11.14
C TYR A 82 5.01 28.70 -12.56
N ALA A 83 5.78 27.63 -12.73
CA ALA A 83 6.03 27.02 -14.04
C ALA A 83 4.89 26.08 -14.49
N MET A 84 3.97 25.75 -13.60
CA MET A 84 2.83 24.88 -13.87
C MET A 84 1.65 25.68 -14.43
N ASP A 85 1.00 25.16 -15.49
CA ASP A 85 -0.25 25.74 -15.97
C ASP A 85 -1.46 25.28 -15.13
N ASN A 86 -2.57 26.01 -15.22
CA ASN A 86 -3.77 25.68 -14.43
C ASN A 86 -4.38 24.32 -14.81
N ALA A 87 -4.25 23.89 -16.08
CA ALA A 87 -4.77 22.61 -16.55
C ALA A 87 -4.01 21.42 -15.94
N THR A 88 -2.71 21.58 -15.72
CA THR A 88 -1.84 20.61 -15.07
C THR A 88 -2.16 20.53 -13.58
N ALA A 89 -2.37 21.67 -12.92
CA ALA A 89 -2.79 21.70 -11.52
C ALA A 89 -4.14 20.98 -11.32
N GLU A 90 -5.13 21.24 -12.20
CA GLU A 90 -6.45 20.57 -12.17
C GLU A 90 -6.33 19.07 -12.47
N PHE A 91 -5.48 18.69 -13.43
CA PHE A 91 -5.22 17.28 -13.73
C PHE A 91 -4.64 16.57 -12.51
N ILE A 92 -3.64 17.15 -11.84
CA ILE A 92 -3.05 16.57 -10.63
C ILE A 92 -4.15 16.40 -9.58
N ALA A 93 -4.90 17.46 -9.28
CA ALA A 93 -5.95 17.46 -8.26
C ALA A 93 -7.01 16.39 -8.48
N THR A 94 -7.41 16.15 -9.73
CA THR A 94 -8.49 15.19 -10.06
C THR A 94 -7.99 13.78 -10.33
N SER A 95 -6.69 13.58 -10.58
CA SER A 95 -6.14 12.29 -11.06
C SER A 95 -6.14 11.16 -10.03
N ARG A 96 -6.11 11.46 -8.72
CA ARG A 96 -5.96 10.50 -7.61
C ARG A 96 -4.70 9.62 -7.69
N LEU A 97 -3.74 9.97 -8.54
CA LEU A 97 -2.49 9.23 -8.70
C LEU A 97 -1.57 9.49 -7.51
N THR A 98 -1.06 8.43 -6.87
CA THR A 98 -0.17 8.54 -5.70
C THR A 98 1.24 8.99 -6.10
N GLU A 99 1.59 8.90 -7.38
CA GLU A 99 2.87 9.36 -7.91
C GLU A 99 3.08 10.87 -7.72
N PHE A 100 2.01 11.66 -7.57
CA PHE A 100 2.13 13.10 -7.34
C PHE A 100 2.49 13.48 -5.89
N VAL A 101 2.51 12.52 -4.96
CA VAL A 101 2.80 12.80 -3.54
C VAL A 101 4.11 13.54 -3.30
N PRO A 102 5.26 13.19 -3.93
CA PRO A 102 6.49 13.94 -3.77
C PRO A 102 6.38 15.39 -4.27
N LEU A 103 5.69 15.60 -5.40
CA LEU A 103 5.45 16.93 -5.97
C LEU A 103 4.59 17.78 -5.03
N LEU A 104 3.49 17.21 -4.51
CA LEU A 104 2.61 17.90 -3.56
C LEU A 104 3.38 18.35 -2.32
N PHE A 105 4.27 17.49 -1.81
CA PHE A 105 5.10 17.84 -0.67
C PHE A 105 6.11 18.95 -0.98
N LYS A 106 6.73 18.93 -2.18
CA LYS A 106 7.61 20.02 -2.63
C LYS A 106 6.84 21.35 -2.72
N ALA A 107 5.64 21.32 -3.31
CA ALA A 107 4.74 22.46 -3.43
C ALA A 107 4.23 23.00 -2.08
N MET A 108 4.12 22.16 -1.04
CA MET A 108 3.81 22.60 0.33
C MET A 108 4.93 23.41 0.97
N ASN A 109 6.18 23.15 0.58
CA ASN A 109 7.35 23.85 1.12
C ASN A 109 7.75 25.06 0.28
N GLU A 110 7.11 25.27 -0.88
CA GLU A 110 7.31 26.48 -1.69
C GLU A 110 6.63 27.69 -1.06
N THR A 111 7.27 28.84 -1.18
CA THR A 111 6.77 30.12 -0.66
C THR A 111 6.45 31.05 -1.82
N GLY A 112 5.26 31.63 -1.78
CA GLY A 112 4.79 32.62 -2.74
C GLY A 112 3.61 33.38 -2.14
N GLU A 113 3.58 34.69 -2.36
CA GLU A 113 2.60 35.57 -1.70
C GLU A 113 1.55 36.14 -2.64
N ASP A 114 1.79 36.09 -3.95
CA ASP A 114 0.86 36.60 -4.95
C ASP A 114 -0.38 35.70 -5.12
N GLN A 115 -1.43 36.29 -5.70
CA GLN A 115 -2.71 35.62 -5.86
C GLN A 115 -2.62 34.40 -6.79
N VAL A 116 -1.77 34.46 -7.82
CA VAL A 116 -1.61 33.37 -8.79
C VAL A 116 -1.02 32.14 -8.12
N PHE A 117 -0.03 32.33 -7.25
CA PHE A 117 0.55 31.27 -6.44
C PHE A 117 -0.50 30.64 -5.51
N LYS A 118 -1.23 31.48 -4.76
CA LYS A 118 -2.27 31.01 -3.82
C LYS A 118 -3.39 30.25 -4.52
N ASP A 119 -3.85 30.74 -5.66
CA ASP A 119 -4.91 30.10 -6.43
C ASP A 119 -4.45 28.75 -7.00
N ARG A 120 -3.23 28.67 -7.54
CA ARG A 120 -2.67 27.40 -8.04
C ARG A 120 -2.39 26.40 -6.93
N GLN A 121 -1.85 26.86 -5.82
CA GLN A 121 -1.61 26.01 -4.65
C GLN A 121 -2.93 25.47 -4.09
N ALA A 122 -3.96 26.32 -4.00
CA ALA A 122 -5.30 25.90 -3.61
C ALA A 122 -5.86 24.84 -4.56
N THR A 123 -5.79 25.06 -5.88
CA THR A 123 -6.20 24.07 -6.88
C THR A 123 -5.46 22.74 -6.71
N LEU A 124 -4.14 22.79 -6.56
CA LEU A 124 -3.29 21.61 -6.41
C LEU A 124 -3.68 20.79 -5.17
N PHE A 125 -3.96 21.44 -4.04
CA PHE A 125 -4.30 20.77 -2.79
C PHE A 125 -5.74 20.26 -2.70
N ARG A 126 -6.60 20.62 -3.65
CA ARG A 126 -7.88 19.89 -3.85
C ARG A 126 -7.67 18.41 -4.17
N TYR A 127 -6.44 18.01 -4.54
CA TYR A 127 -6.03 16.60 -4.61
C TYR A 127 -6.55 15.77 -3.43
N PHE A 128 -6.38 16.28 -2.20
CA PHE A 128 -6.78 15.54 -1.00
C PHE A 128 -8.31 15.39 -0.87
N ASP A 129 -9.09 16.29 -1.47
CA ASP A 129 -10.56 16.19 -1.49
C ASP A 129 -11.06 15.03 -2.35
N PHE A 130 -10.26 14.58 -3.32
CA PHE A 130 -10.61 13.51 -4.24
C PHE A 130 -10.11 12.13 -3.81
N LEU A 131 -9.31 12.03 -2.74
CA LEU A 131 -8.86 10.75 -2.19
C LEU A 131 -9.97 10.11 -1.36
N ASP A 132 -10.16 8.81 -1.51
CA ASP A 132 -10.91 8.04 -0.53
C ASP A 132 -10.09 7.77 0.74
N LYS A 133 -10.76 7.27 1.78
CA LYS A 133 -10.14 7.06 3.10
C LYS A 133 -8.91 6.15 3.05
N ASP A 134 -8.95 5.11 2.23
CA ASP A 134 -7.86 4.13 2.16
C ASP A 134 -6.68 4.70 1.36
N GLN A 135 -6.98 5.42 0.27
CA GLN A 135 -5.99 6.17 -0.51
C GLN A 135 -5.32 7.27 0.33
N ALA A 136 -6.08 8.05 1.09
CA ALA A 136 -5.54 9.09 1.96
C ALA A 136 -4.57 8.50 3.00
N ILE A 137 -4.95 7.38 3.63
CA ILE A 137 -4.07 6.68 4.60
C ILE A 137 -2.77 6.20 3.93
N ALA A 138 -2.85 5.67 2.70
CA ALA A 138 -1.69 5.27 1.94
C ALA A 138 -0.79 6.47 1.60
N THR A 139 -1.35 7.55 1.07
CA THR A 139 -0.66 8.80 0.77
C THR A 139 0.07 9.38 2.00
N PHE A 140 -0.58 9.44 3.17
CA PHE A 140 0.07 9.92 4.39
C PHE A 140 1.21 9.02 4.85
N ARG A 141 1.10 7.70 4.67
CA ARG A 141 2.18 6.75 4.95
C ARG A 141 3.36 6.96 4.01
N ASP A 142 3.10 7.19 2.73
CA ASP A 142 4.13 7.43 1.73
C ASP A 142 4.84 8.76 1.97
N MET A 143 4.11 9.83 2.29
CA MET A 143 4.70 11.10 2.72
C MET A 143 5.64 10.93 3.92
N LYS A 144 5.22 10.18 4.95
CA LYS A 144 6.07 9.88 6.11
C LYS A 144 7.32 9.09 5.74
N THR A 145 7.20 8.20 4.76
CA THR A 145 8.30 7.37 4.27
C THR A 145 9.31 8.19 3.47
N CYS A 146 8.85 9.07 2.56
CA CYS A 146 9.70 10.02 1.84
C CYS A 146 10.46 10.94 2.80
N LEU A 147 9.80 11.37 3.89
CA LEU A 147 10.43 12.20 4.92
C LEU A 147 11.55 11.47 5.68
N HIS A 148 11.41 10.16 5.91
CA HIS A 148 12.43 9.35 6.55
C HIS A 148 13.59 8.94 5.64
N ARG A 149 13.37 8.82 4.32
CA ARG A 149 14.42 8.37 3.39
C ARG A 149 15.37 9.48 2.92
N GLY A 150 15.07 10.74 3.21
CA GLY A 150 15.91 11.85 2.75
C GLY A 150 15.93 12.02 1.22
N GLU A 151 15.03 11.34 0.49
CA GLU A 151 14.84 11.43 -0.96
C GLU A 151 14.28 12.80 -1.40
N MET A 152 14.19 13.76 -0.47
CA MET A 152 13.61 15.08 -0.65
C MET A 152 14.65 16.21 -0.70
N GLY A 153 15.90 15.89 -1.04
CA GLY A 153 16.98 16.86 -1.15
C GLY A 153 17.73 16.78 -2.48
N GLN A 154 17.23 17.52 -3.48
CA GLN A 154 17.96 18.47 -4.34
C GLN A 154 16.98 19.20 -5.28
#